data_AF-A0A9W6YLE5-F1
#
_entry.id   AF-A0A9W6YLE5-F1
#
_cell.length_a   1.000
_cell.length_b   1.000
_cell.length_c   1.000
_cell.angle_alpha   90.00
_cell.angle_beta   90.00
_cell.angle_gamma   90.00
#
_symmetry.space_group_name_H-M   'P 1'
#
loop_
_entity.id
_entity.type
_entity.pdbx_description
1 polymer ?
#
loop_
_entity_poly.entity_id
_entity_poly.type
_entity_poly.pdbx_seq_one_letter_code
_entity_poly.pdbx_strand_id
1 'polypeptide(L)'
;MFARSARAFSKSKVNTNANFRRFASTTPKPKVKGILPSPTTLLVVAIGAGLYSLDARSAINEYVWCPLIRQTTSAEGGHKLGISLLRNGLYPRLFVDYDDPVLQVDVFGKTLNNPIGMAAGFDKEGVVIDPLYNLGFGYVEIGSVTPLPQPGNPQPRFFRLPQDDAVINRYGFNSSGHWNVLGHLRVRFESLLPKHPQAVDNSFREGKLLGINLGKNKTGDEVEDYLKGVDQFGPYADTLVINVSSPNTPGLRDLQSESKLTNLLTAVVKQRDQLAGKLLDPSVKPPVLVKVAPDLTEPEIESIAKSAKDAKIDGIIMSNTTVQRPVDKLITQGAVVNETGGLSGKPLKEIALASFKLLRKYTKDSDLVLVGCGGIDSGKDALDYARAGASFVQLYTGFAYKGPGLPRKIKDEITQTLKAEGKTWKEIVGSDDP
;
A
#
# COMPACT_ATOMS: atom_id res chain seq x y z
N MET A 1 -13.49 79.92 28.21
CA MET A 1 -13.60 81.40 28.22
C MET A 1 -12.92 81.90 26.96
N PHE A 2 -13.51 82.55 25.97
CA PHE A 2 -14.72 83.36 25.85
C PHE A 2 -15.38 83.07 24.49
N ALA A 3 -16.72 83.10 24.47
CA ALA A 3 -17.54 83.12 23.27
C ALA A 3 -17.77 84.56 22.77
N ARG A 4 -18.04 84.71 21.46
CA ARG A 4 -18.96 85.70 20.82
C ARG A 4 -18.86 85.53 19.29
N SER A 5 -19.89 85.02 18.60
CA SER A 5 -21.17 85.64 18.20
C SER A 5 -21.11 86.42 16.88
N ALA A 6 -21.49 85.71 15.82
CA ALA A 6 -22.42 86.04 14.73
C ALA A 6 -22.50 87.43 14.03
N ARG A 7 -22.45 87.33 12.68
CA ARG A 7 -23.21 88.02 11.60
C ARG A 7 -22.84 89.45 11.19
N ALA A 8 -22.50 89.62 9.90
CA ALA A 8 -23.30 90.39 8.92
C ALA A 8 -22.80 90.19 7.47
N PHE A 9 -23.74 90.24 6.52
CA PHE A 9 -23.60 90.06 5.07
C PHE A 9 -22.94 91.27 4.37
N SER A 10 -22.20 91.04 3.27
CA SER A 10 -22.44 91.71 1.98
C SER A 10 -21.59 91.10 0.86
N LYS A 11 -22.25 90.81 -0.28
CA LYS A 11 -21.66 90.26 -1.50
C LYS A 11 -21.12 91.41 -2.36
N SER A 12 -19.88 91.29 -2.85
CA SER A 12 -19.51 91.87 -4.14
C SER A 12 -19.09 90.75 -5.08
N LYS A 13 -19.77 90.67 -6.22
CA LYS A 13 -19.49 89.76 -7.33
C LYS A 13 -18.42 90.43 -8.20
N VAL A 14 -17.32 89.73 -8.47
CA VAL A 14 -16.56 89.94 -9.70
C VAL A 14 -16.58 88.64 -10.49
N ASN A 15 -17.07 88.79 -11.72
CA ASN A 15 -17.24 87.79 -12.75
C ASN A 15 -15.88 87.29 -13.25
N THR A 16 -15.65 85.98 -13.21
CA THR A 16 -14.75 85.31 -14.15
C THR A 16 -15.49 84.17 -14.82
N ASN A 17 -16.17 84.51 -15.92
CA ASN A 17 -16.59 83.55 -16.93
C ASN A 17 -15.34 82.99 -17.62
N ALA A 18 -14.87 81.83 -17.15
CA ALA A 18 -14.04 80.94 -17.96
C ALA A 18 -14.84 79.65 -18.19
N ASN A 19 -15.55 79.62 -19.32
CA ASN A 19 -16.26 78.45 -19.82
C ASN A 19 -15.27 77.35 -20.20
N PHE A 20 -14.82 76.56 -19.24
CA PHE A 20 -14.28 75.23 -19.54
C PHE A 20 -15.43 74.25 -19.68
N ARG A 21 -15.92 74.07 -20.92
CA ARG A 21 -16.75 72.93 -21.28
C ARG A 21 -15.91 71.64 -21.12
N ARG A 22 -15.93 71.03 -19.93
CA ARG A 22 -15.59 69.61 -19.79
C ARG A 22 -16.83 68.82 -20.18
N PHE A 23 -16.81 68.25 -21.38
CA PHE A 23 -17.72 67.18 -21.75
C PHE A 23 -17.52 66.04 -20.74
N ALA A 24 -18.52 65.83 -19.88
CA ALA A 24 -18.60 64.59 -19.12
C ALA A 24 -18.85 63.47 -20.13
N SER A 25 -17.79 62.75 -20.48
CA SER A 25 -17.89 61.49 -21.20
C SER A 25 -18.61 60.50 -20.32
N THR A 26 -19.93 60.40 -20.43
CA THR A 26 -20.69 59.24 -19.95
C THR A 26 -20.49 58.10 -20.94
N THR A 27 -19.25 57.62 -21.09
CA THR A 27 -19.06 56.28 -21.62
C THR A 27 -19.48 55.32 -20.51
N PRO A 28 -20.51 54.48 -20.72
CA PRO A 28 -20.79 53.41 -19.78
C PRO A 28 -19.49 52.60 -19.70
N LYS A 29 -18.94 52.37 -18.49
CA LYS A 29 -17.95 51.31 -18.33
C LYS A 29 -18.60 50.06 -18.94
N PRO A 30 -17.98 49.38 -19.92
CA PRO A 30 -18.57 48.17 -20.45
C PRO A 30 -18.82 47.26 -19.25
N LYS A 31 -20.09 46.94 -18.98
CA LYS A 31 -20.40 45.86 -18.05
C LYS A 31 -19.69 44.67 -18.64
N VAL A 32 -18.61 44.22 -18.00
CA VAL A 32 -18.05 42.91 -18.26
C VAL A 32 -19.20 41.97 -17.94
N LYS A 33 -19.99 41.60 -18.95
CA LYS A 33 -20.95 40.52 -18.83
C LYS A 33 -20.06 39.33 -18.53
N GLY A 34 -20.01 38.92 -17.27
CA GLY A 34 -19.42 37.64 -16.91
C GLY A 34 -20.11 36.62 -17.81
N ILE A 35 -19.37 36.10 -18.78
CA ILE A 35 -19.88 35.06 -19.66
C ILE A 35 -19.94 33.83 -18.76
N LEU A 36 -21.06 33.66 -18.06
CA LEU A 36 -21.33 32.40 -17.39
C LEU A 36 -21.33 31.33 -18.49
N PRO A 37 -20.54 30.26 -18.33
CA PRO A 37 -20.50 29.18 -19.30
C PRO A 37 -21.93 28.66 -19.51
N SER A 38 -22.28 28.37 -20.75
CA SER A 38 -23.60 27.81 -21.07
C SER A 38 -23.82 26.51 -20.28
N PRO A 39 -25.07 26.10 -19.99
CA PRO A 39 -25.36 24.82 -19.37
C PRO A 39 -24.69 23.64 -20.09
N THR A 40 -24.61 23.70 -21.44
CA THR A 40 -23.89 22.72 -22.26
C THR A 40 -22.39 22.72 -21.98
N THR A 41 -21.77 23.90 -21.88
CA THR A 41 -20.35 24.03 -21.52
C THR A 41 -20.08 23.47 -20.13
N LEU A 42 -20.94 23.77 -19.15
CA LEU A 42 -20.85 23.22 -17.80
C LEU A 42 -20.98 21.70 -17.79
N LEU A 43 -21.91 21.14 -18.57
CA LEU A 43 -22.09 19.70 -18.70
C LEU A 43 -20.86 19.02 -19.32
N VAL A 44 -20.30 19.57 -20.40
CA VAL A 44 -19.09 19.02 -21.05
C VAL A 44 -17.90 19.05 -20.09
N VAL A 45 -17.70 20.16 -19.37
CA VAL A 45 -16.65 20.27 -18.35
C VAL A 45 -16.86 19.26 -17.22
N ALA A 46 -18.10 19.09 -16.75
CA ALA A 46 -18.43 18.13 -15.70
C ALA A 46 -18.17 16.68 -16.15
N ILE A 47 -18.55 16.32 -17.38
CA ILE A 47 -18.26 15.00 -17.95
C ILE A 47 -16.75 14.80 -18.08
N GLY A 48 -16.02 15.79 -18.61
CA GLY A 48 -14.56 15.73 -18.75
C GLY A 48 -13.86 15.57 -17.40
N ALA A 49 -14.27 16.34 -16.39
CA ALA A 49 -13.76 16.22 -15.02
C ALA A 49 -14.12 14.87 -14.38
N GLY A 50 -15.31 14.34 -14.67
CA GLY A 50 -15.74 13.01 -14.27
C GLY A 50 -14.85 11.92 -14.86
N LEU A 51 -14.69 11.91 -16.19
CA LEU A 51 -13.82 10.97 -16.90
C LEU A 51 -12.36 11.05 -16.42
N TYR A 52 -11.85 12.26 -16.22
CA TYR A 52 -10.52 12.47 -15.63
C TYR A 52 -10.46 11.84 -14.23
N SER A 53 -11.45 12.05 -13.38
CA SER A 53 -11.46 11.48 -12.03
C SER A 53 -11.57 9.94 -12.01
N LEU A 54 -12.12 9.34 -13.08
CA LEU A 54 -12.25 7.89 -13.22
C LEU A 54 -10.98 7.20 -13.69
N ASP A 55 -10.01 7.93 -14.28
CA ASP A 55 -8.68 7.38 -14.53
C ASP A 55 -7.87 7.35 -13.24
N ALA A 56 -7.40 6.17 -12.84
CA ALA A 56 -6.55 5.99 -11.66
C ALA A 56 -5.27 6.84 -11.72
N ARG A 57 -4.75 7.13 -12.92
CA ARG A 57 -3.53 7.93 -13.13
C ARG A 57 -3.73 9.43 -12.87
N SER A 58 -4.98 9.88 -12.78
CA SER A 58 -5.28 11.30 -12.65
C SER A 58 -4.81 11.88 -11.33
N ALA A 59 -4.16 13.03 -11.41
CA ALA A 59 -3.58 13.73 -10.27
C ALA A 59 -4.63 14.11 -9.21
N ILE A 60 -5.91 14.24 -9.59
CA ILE A 60 -7.00 14.53 -8.64
C ILE A 60 -7.14 13.44 -7.56
N ASN A 61 -6.81 12.18 -7.87
CA ASN A 61 -6.87 11.09 -6.90
C ASN A 61 -5.85 11.30 -5.78
N GLU A 62 -4.60 11.58 -6.13
CA GLU A 62 -3.50 11.80 -5.18
C GLU A 62 -3.65 13.13 -4.43
N TYR A 63 -3.96 14.22 -5.14
CA TYR A 63 -3.88 15.58 -4.58
C TYR A 63 -5.21 16.16 -4.09
N VAL A 64 -6.35 15.52 -4.37
CA VAL A 64 -7.67 15.99 -3.90
C VAL A 64 -8.38 14.90 -3.10
N TRP A 65 -8.69 13.75 -3.72
CA TRP A 65 -9.52 12.73 -3.07
C TRP A 65 -8.84 12.09 -1.86
N CYS A 66 -7.57 11.71 -1.98
CA CYS A 66 -6.82 11.13 -0.87
C CYS A 66 -6.71 12.11 0.34
N PRO A 67 -6.29 13.38 0.17
CA PRO A 67 -6.33 14.38 1.24
C PRO A 67 -7.72 14.60 1.83
N LEU A 68 -8.76 14.67 1.00
CA LEU A 68 -10.14 14.88 1.46
C LEU A 68 -10.60 13.72 2.36
N ILE A 69 -10.38 12.47 1.94
CA ILE A 69 -10.67 11.29 2.78
C ILE A 69 -9.87 11.36 4.07
N ARG A 70 -8.59 11.74 4.01
CA ARG A 70 -7.76 11.85 5.22
C ARG A 70 -8.25 12.90 6.21
N GLN A 71 -8.78 14.02 5.73
CA GLN A 71 -9.27 15.12 6.57
C GLN A 71 -10.68 14.86 7.13
N THR A 72 -11.51 14.09 6.43
CA THR A 72 -12.93 13.88 6.78
C THR A 72 -13.20 12.59 7.56
N THR A 73 -12.23 11.67 7.63
CA THR A 73 -12.39 10.39 8.33
C THR A 73 -11.30 10.18 9.37
N SER A 74 -11.58 9.36 10.39
CA SER A 74 -10.51 8.73 11.18
C SER A 74 -9.63 7.81 10.30
N ALA A 75 -8.45 7.40 10.80
CA ALA A 75 -7.54 6.54 10.05
C ALA A 75 -8.19 5.20 9.66
N GLU A 76 -8.76 4.49 10.64
CA GLU A 76 -9.44 3.20 10.42
C GLU A 76 -10.74 3.39 9.61
N GLY A 77 -11.45 4.50 9.83
CA GLY A 77 -12.66 4.84 9.06
C GLY A 77 -12.37 5.05 7.57
N GLY A 78 -11.29 5.77 7.24
CA GLY A 78 -10.92 6.00 5.84
C GLY A 78 -10.42 4.74 5.14
N HIS A 79 -9.73 3.86 5.88
CA HIS A 79 -9.37 2.54 5.36
C HIS A 79 -10.62 1.72 5.01
N LYS A 80 -11.57 1.64 5.94
CA LYS A 80 -12.85 0.95 5.71
C LYS A 80 -13.66 1.55 4.56
N LEU A 81 -13.65 2.88 4.43
CA LEU A 81 -14.27 3.57 3.29
C LEU A 81 -13.59 3.16 1.97
N GLY A 82 -12.26 3.16 1.91
CA GLY A 82 -11.51 2.74 0.72
C GLY A 82 -11.82 1.29 0.31
N ILE A 83 -11.83 0.35 1.28
CA ILE A 83 -12.24 -1.04 1.04
C ILE A 83 -13.68 -1.12 0.53
N SER A 84 -14.60 -0.36 1.12
CA SER A 84 -16.00 -0.33 0.68
C SER A 84 -16.13 0.19 -0.75
N LEU A 85 -15.43 1.27 -1.11
CA LEU A 85 -15.43 1.83 -2.46
C LEU A 85 -14.88 0.83 -3.48
N LEU A 86 -13.74 0.19 -3.18
CA LEU A 86 -13.16 -0.87 -4.01
C LEU A 86 -14.12 -2.05 -4.19
N ARG A 87 -14.70 -2.54 -3.10
CA ARG A 87 -15.61 -3.70 -3.10
C ARG A 87 -16.88 -3.44 -3.93
N ASN A 88 -17.40 -2.21 -3.88
CA ASN A 88 -18.59 -1.82 -4.63
C ASN A 88 -18.29 -1.32 -6.05
N GLY A 89 -17.03 -1.40 -6.52
CA GLY A 89 -16.67 -0.97 -7.86
C GLY A 89 -16.61 0.55 -8.07
N LEU A 90 -16.68 1.33 -6.98
CA LEU A 90 -16.69 2.80 -6.95
C LEU A 90 -15.28 3.35 -6.80
N TYR A 91 -14.37 2.97 -7.68
CA TYR A 91 -12.97 3.38 -7.64
C TYR A 91 -12.44 3.71 -9.05
N PRO A 92 -11.46 4.62 -9.18
CA PRO A 92 -10.81 4.92 -10.46
C PRO A 92 -10.14 3.68 -11.05
N ARG A 93 -10.16 3.53 -12.37
CA ARG A 93 -9.57 2.38 -13.08
C ARG A 93 -8.40 2.82 -13.94
N LEU A 94 -7.48 1.91 -14.19
CA LEU A 94 -6.50 2.11 -15.27
C LEU A 94 -7.21 1.92 -16.61
N PHE A 95 -7.25 2.96 -17.44
CA PHE A 95 -7.77 2.83 -18.81
C PHE A 95 -6.81 2.07 -19.73
N VAL A 96 -5.51 2.08 -19.40
CA VAL A 96 -4.48 1.30 -20.06
C VAL A 96 -3.67 0.55 -19.00
N ASP A 97 -3.83 -0.77 -18.97
CA ASP A 97 -3.07 -1.67 -18.08
C ASP A 97 -2.16 -2.56 -18.93
N TYR A 98 -1.04 -1.98 -19.37
CA TYR A 98 0.05 -2.67 -20.05
C TYR A 98 1.31 -2.65 -19.17
N ASP A 99 1.90 -3.83 -18.97
CA ASP A 99 3.18 -4.00 -18.30
C ASP A 99 4.28 -4.24 -19.34
N ASP A 100 5.33 -3.42 -19.28
CA ASP A 100 6.48 -3.54 -20.17
C ASP A 100 7.30 -4.79 -19.80
N PRO A 101 7.76 -5.62 -20.76
CA PRO A 101 8.54 -6.82 -20.48
C PRO A 101 9.78 -6.60 -19.62
N VAL A 102 10.36 -5.38 -19.61
CA VAL A 102 11.48 -5.06 -18.71
C VAL A 102 11.12 -5.19 -17.23
N LEU A 103 9.83 -5.19 -16.87
CA LEU A 103 9.34 -5.33 -15.50
C LEU A 103 9.18 -6.79 -15.05
N GLN A 104 9.29 -7.76 -15.95
CA GLN A 104 9.01 -9.16 -15.61
C GLN A 104 9.94 -9.68 -14.51
N VAL A 105 9.39 -10.55 -13.65
CA VAL A 105 10.12 -11.17 -12.52
C VAL A 105 9.89 -12.66 -12.56
N ASP A 106 10.94 -13.47 -12.39
CA ASP A 106 10.80 -14.91 -12.21
C ASP A 106 10.85 -15.27 -10.72
N VAL A 107 9.77 -15.83 -10.20
CA VAL A 107 9.65 -16.29 -8.80
C VAL A 107 8.78 -17.53 -8.74
N PHE A 108 9.13 -18.46 -7.84
CA PHE A 108 8.30 -19.66 -7.57
C PHE A 108 7.99 -20.49 -8.83
N GLY A 109 8.94 -20.56 -9.78
CA GLY A 109 8.75 -21.25 -11.06
C GLY A 109 7.81 -20.56 -12.04
N LYS A 110 7.55 -19.26 -11.86
CA LYS A 110 6.61 -18.47 -12.67
C LYS A 110 7.16 -17.11 -13.01
N THR A 111 6.62 -16.51 -14.07
CA THR A 111 6.93 -15.13 -14.46
C THR A 111 5.79 -14.20 -14.10
N LEU A 112 6.03 -13.28 -13.17
CA LEU A 112 5.15 -12.14 -12.90
C LEU A 112 5.34 -11.06 -13.98
N ASN A 113 4.26 -10.37 -14.34
CA ASN A 113 4.30 -9.29 -15.33
C ASN A 113 4.98 -8.02 -14.81
N ASN A 114 4.94 -7.79 -13.50
CA ASN A 114 5.58 -6.64 -12.86
C ASN A 114 5.94 -6.93 -11.38
N PRO A 115 6.89 -6.18 -10.78
CA PRO A 115 7.42 -6.46 -9.44
C PRO A 115 6.62 -5.79 -8.31
N ILE A 116 5.43 -5.23 -8.58
CA ILE A 116 4.72 -4.39 -7.62
C ILE A 116 3.59 -5.16 -6.96
N GLY A 117 3.73 -5.41 -5.66
CA GLY A 117 2.78 -6.12 -4.83
C GLY A 117 2.01 -5.22 -3.86
N MET A 118 0.81 -5.66 -3.44
CA MET A 118 0.11 -5.13 -2.28
C MET A 118 0.47 -5.95 -1.04
N ALA A 119 0.88 -5.29 0.04
CA ALA A 119 1.24 -5.95 1.29
C ALA A 119 0.00 -6.42 2.10
N ALA A 120 0.19 -7.43 2.96
CA ALA A 120 -0.83 -7.81 3.93
C ALA A 120 -1.24 -6.64 4.83
N GLY A 121 -2.46 -6.77 5.35
CA GLY A 121 -3.10 -5.84 6.25
C GLY A 121 -4.04 -4.86 5.55
N PHE A 122 -3.86 -4.65 4.24
CA PHE A 122 -4.76 -3.80 3.45
C PHE A 122 -6.13 -4.48 3.27
N ASP A 123 -6.16 -5.65 2.61
CA ASP A 123 -7.37 -6.46 2.44
C ASP A 123 -7.31 -7.71 3.33
N LYS A 124 -7.59 -7.53 4.63
CA LYS A 124 -7.55 -8.65 5.59
C LYS A 124 -8.56 -9.75 5.29
N GLU A 125 -9.64 -9.39 4.61
CA GLU A 125 -10.84 -10.21 4.44
C GLU A 125 -10.92 -10.88 3.05
N GLY A 126 -10.04 -10.50 2.11
CA GLY A 126 -10.05 -11.00 0.75
C GLY A 126 -11.23 -10.50 -0.10
N VAL A 127 -11.75 -9.31 0.19
CA VAL A 127 -12.97 -8.77 -0.45
C VAL A 127 -12.69 -7.78 -1.58
N VAL A 128 -11.43 -7.41 -1.82
CA VAL A 128 -11.01 -6.48 -2.87
C VAL A 128 -9.80 -6.96 -3.68
N ILE A 129 -9.56 -8.28 -3.73
CA ILE A 129 -8.48 -8.91 -4.51
C ILE A 129 -8.48 -8.45 -5.98
N ASP A 130 -9.62 -8.56 -6.66
CA ASP A 130 -9.73 -8.21 -8.08
C ASP A 130 -9.62 -6.70 -8.36
N PRO A 131 -10.24 -5.82 -7.56
CA PRO A 131 -9.96 -4.38 -7.62
C PRO A 131 -8.48 -4.03 -7.52
N LEU A 132 -7.72 -4.69 -6.64
CA LEU A 132 -6.29 -4.44 -6.50
C LEU A 132 -5.53 -4.85 -7.77
N TYR A 133 -5.81 -6.01 -8.35
CA TYR A 133 -5.20 -6.36 -9.64
C TYR A 133 -5.55 -5.38 -10.76
N ASN A 134 -6.78 -4.84 -10.78
CA ASN A 134 -7.23 -3.83 -11.75
C ASN A 134 -6.54 -2.46 -11.57
N LEU A 135 -5.90 -2.22 -10.42
CA LEU A 135 -5.08 -1.04 -10.15
C LEU A 135 -3.60 -1.24 -10.51
N GLY A 136 -3.27 -2.38 -11.12
CA GLY A 136 -1.96 -2.62 -11.71
C GLY A 136 -0.97 -3.39 -10.84
N PHE A 137 -1.39 -3.92 -9.68
CA PHE A 137 -0.56 -4.81 -8.87
C PHE A 137 -0.32 -6.15 -9.59
N GLY A 138 0.92 -6.66 -9.54
CA GLY A 138 1.33 -8.00 -9.98
C GLY A 138 1.20 -9.07 -8.88
N TYR A 139 1.22 -8.65 -7.61
CA TYR A 139 1.04 -9.52 -6.45
C TYR A 139 0.03 -8.90 -5.48
N VAL A 140 -0.86 -9.70 -4.87
CA VAL A 140 -1.79 -9.22 -3.85
C VAL A 140 -1.73 -10.15 -2.65
N GLU A 141 -1.44 -9.60 -1.46
CA GLU A 141 -1.42 -10.34 -0.21
C GLU A 141 -2.62 -9.97 0.67
N ILE A 142 -3.49 -10.93 0.94
CA ILE A 142 -4.60 -10.78 1.89
C ILE A 142 -4.19 -11.19 3.31
N GLY A 143 -5.03 -10.91 4.30
CA GLY A 143 -4.74 -11.22 5.72
C GLY A 143 -3.92 -10.13 6.43
N SER A 144 -3.24 -10.39 7.56
CA SER A 144 -3.12 -11.67 8.24
C SER A 144 -4.45 -12.18 8.77
N VAL A 145 -4.82 -13.40 8.38
CA VAL A 145 -6.00 -14.10 8.86
C VAL A 145 -5.63 -15.03 10.01
N THR A 146 -6.51 -15.15 11.00
CA THR A 146 -6.35 -15.99 12.19
C THR A 146 -7.38 -17.12 12.21
N PRO A 147 -7.13 -18.27 12.85
CA PRO A 147 -8.08 -19.38 12.88
C PRO A 147 -9.48 -18.99 13.34
N LEU A 148 -9.55 -18.39 14.54
CA LEU A 148 -10.79 -17.87 15.11
C LEU A 148 -10.94 -16.38 14.82
N PRO A 149 -12.19 -15.87 14.73
CA PRO A 149 -12.44 -14.44 14.68
C PRO A 149 -11.90 -13.75 15.93
N GLN A 150 -11.32 -12.56 15.76
CA GLN A 150 -10.95 -11.69 16.87
C GLN A 150 -11.04 -10.21 16.48
N PRO A 151 -11.51 -9.34 17.41
CA PRO A 151 -11.74 -7.93 17.10
C PRO A 151 -10.44 -7.12 16.95
N GLY A 152 -9.31 -7.65 17.41
CA GLY A 152 -8.03 -6.95 17.58
C GLY A 152 -7.98 -6.10 18.85
N ASN A 153 -7.01 -5.20 18.95
CA ASN A 153 -6.86 -4.29 20.10
C ASN A 153 -7.94 -3.18 20.11
N PRO A 154 -8.24 -2.55 21.27
CA PRO A 154 -9.21 -1.47 21.38
C PRO A 154 -8.89 -0.26 20.48
N GLN A 155 -9.93 0.44 20.01
CA GLN A 155 -9.80 1.69 19.25
C GLN A 155 -9.65 2.91 20.19
N PRO A 156 -8.97 4.00 19.77
CA PRO A 156 -8.25 4.18 18.51
C PRO A 156 -6.91 3.41 18.48
N ARG A 157 -6.62 2.82 17.32
CA ARG A 157 -5.46 1.93 17.10
C ARG A 157 -4.75 2.14 15.78
N PHE A 158 -5.16 3.14 15.01
CA PHE A 158 -4.56 3.49 13.75
C PHE A 158 -4.47 5.02 13.67
N PHE A 159 -3.27 5.52 13.44
CA PHE A 159 -2.92 6.93 13.54
C PHE A 159 -2.18 7.34 12.27
N ARG A 160 -2.63 8.42 11.63
CA ARG A 160 -1.96 8.99 10.45
C ARG A 160 -0.96 10.03 10.89
N LEU A 161 0.19 10.06 10.24
CA LEU A 161 1.20 11.11 10.32
C LEU A 161 1.35 11.69 8.90
N PRO A 162 0.43 12.58 8.44
CA PRO A 162 0.37 12.96 7.04
C PRO A 162 1.57 13.78 6.55
N GLN A 163 2.25 14.49 7.45
CA GLN A 163 3.46 15.23 7.10
C GLN A 163 4.64 14.29 6.79
N ASP A 164 4.58 13.06 7.30
CA ASP A 164 5.65 12.06 7.19
C ASP A 164 5.37 10.99 6.14
N ASP A 165 4.22 11.05 5.44
CA ASP A 165 3.71 9.94 4.63
C ASP A 165 3.74 8.60 5.41
N ALA A 166 3.34 8.67 6.69
CA ALA A 166 3.51 7.59 7.65
C ALA A 166 2.24 7.27 8.43
N VAL A 167 2.23 6.10 9.05
CA VAL A 167 1.17 5.68 9.97
C VAL A 167 1.75 4.88 11.12
N ILE A 168 1.13 5.01 12.30
CA ILE A 168 1.36 4.14 13.45
C ILE A 168 0.10 3.29 13.66
N ASN A 169 0.25 1.99 13.83
CA ASN A 169 -0.89 1.12 14.12
C ASN A 169 -0.58 0.08 15.19
N ARG A 170 -1.63 -0.23 15.96
CA ARG A 170 -1.67 -1.29 16.97
C ARG A 170 -2.85 -2.23 16.77
N TYR A 171 -3.11 -2.70 15.55
CA TYR A 171 -4.31 -3.50 15.23
C TYR A 171 -4.46 -4.79 16.06
N GLY A 172 -3.37 -5.55 16.25
CA GLY A 172 -3.40 -6.84 16.97
C GLY A 172 -4.19 -7.93 16.24
N PHE A 173 -3.92 -8.13 14.94
CA PHE A 173 -4.61 -9.10 14.07
C PHE A 173 -6.15 -9.11 14.21
N ASN A 174 -6.81 -7.97 14.03
CA ASN A 174 -8.26 -8.00 13.81
C ASN A 174 -8.56 -8.82 12.54
N SER A 175 -9.39 -9.84 12.68
CA SER A 175 -9.62 -10.87 11.66
C SER A 175 -11.02 -11.45 11.87
N SER A 176 -11.77 -11.65 10.78
CA SER A 176 -13.06 -12.34 10.83
C SER A 176 -12.96 -13.85 11.00
N GLY A 177 -11.74 -14.42 11.03
CA GLY A 177 -11.52 -15.86 11.18
C GLY A 177 -11.42 -16.60 9.84
N HIS A 178 -10.87 -17.82 9.87
CA HIS A 178 -10.65 -18.63 8.68
C HIS A 178 -11.93 -18.87 7.86
N TRP A 179 -13.03 -19.22 8.53
CA TRP A 179 -14.29 -19.56 7.87
C TRP A 179 -14.88 -18.43 7.04
N ASN A 180 -14.79 -17.19 7.52
CA ASN A 180 -15.34 -16.03 6.82
C ASN A 180 -14.49 -15.66 5.59
N VAL A 181 -13.17 -15.63 5.74
CA VAL A 181 -12.25 -15.38 4.61
C VAL A 181 -12.35 -16.49 3.57
N LEU A 182 -12.45 -17.75 4.00
CA LEU A 182 -12.69 -18.88 3.10
C LEU A 182 -14.01 -18.73 2.33
N GLY A 183 -15.07 -18.28 2.99
CA GLY A 183 -16.36 -17.98 2.35
C GLY A 183 -16.22 -16.96 1.23
N HIS A 184 -15.49 -15.85 1.47
CA HIS A 184 -15.23 -14.86 0.43
C HIS A 184 -14.42 -15.44 -0.74
N LEU A 185 -13.39 -16.24 -0.47
CA LEU A 185 -12.59 -16.90 -1.50
C LEU A 185 -13.44 -17.87 -2.32
N ARG A 186 -14.28 -18.69 -1.69
CA ARG A 186 -15.16 -19.63 -2.41
C ARG A 186 -16.14 -18.91 -3.34
N VAL A 187 -16.78 -17.83 -2.87
CA VAL A 187 -17.66 -17.00 -3.71
C VAL A 187 -16.88 -16.38 -4.88
N ARG A 188 -15.65 -15.92 -4.63
CA ARG A 188 -14.78 -15.41 -5.70
C ARG A 188 -14.46 -16.49 -6.73
N PHE A 189 -14.08 -17.69 -6.29
CA PHE A 189 -13.79 -18.82 -7.19
C PHE A 189 -14.99 -19.22 -8.02
N GLU A 190 -16.17 -19.35 -7.41
CA GLU A 190 -17.43 -19.65 -8.11
C GLU A 190 -17.75 -18.61 -9.20
N SER A 191 -17.49 -17.33 -8.93
CA SER A 191 -17.70 -16.22 -9.87
C SER A 191 -16.68 -16.18 -11.03
N LEU A 192 -15.44 -16.63 -10.80
CA LEU A 192 -14.32 -16.47 -11.75
C LEU A 192 -14.02 -17.74 -12.55
N LEU A 193 -14.24 -18.93 -12.00
CA LEU A 193 -14.02 -20.21 -12.68
C LEU A 193 -14.68 -20.27 -14.08
N PRO A 194 -15.97 -19.91 -14.24
CA PRO A 194 -16.60 -19.93 -15.57
C PRO A 194 -16.01 -18.91 -16.56
N LYS A 195 -15.42 -17.82 -16.06
CA LYS A 195 -14.85 -16.74 -16.88
C LYS A 195 -13.40 -17.02 -17.28
N HIS A 196 -12.72 -17.87 -16.52
CA HIS A 196 -11.31 -18.18 -16.69
C HIS A 196 -11.08 -19.71 -16.57
N PRO A 197 -11.66 -20.51 -17.47
CA PRO A 197 -11.62 -21.98 -17.37
C PRO A 197 -10.21 -22.58 -17.50
N GLN A 198 -9.24 -21.81 -17.99
CA GLN A 198 -7.84 -22.20 -18.16
C GLN A 198 -6.92 -21.61 -17.08
N ALA A 199 -7.47 -20.99 -16.03
CA ALA A 199 -6.66 -20.44 -14.95
C ALA A 199 -5.99 -21.57 -14.17
N VAL A 200 -4.66 -21.49 -14.03
CA VAL A 200 -3.83 -22.39 -13.20
C VAL A 200 -3.41 -21.76 -11.87
N ASP A 201 -3.66 -20.46 -11.73
CA ASP A 201 -3.26 -19.62 -10.61
C ASP A 201 -4.45 -19.01 -9.91
N ASN A 202 -4.41 -19.03 -8.58
CA ASN A 202 -5.51 -18.61 -7.71
C ASN A 202 -5.76 -17.09 -7.77
N SER A 203 -4.85 -16.33 -8.38
CA SER A 203 -5.07 -14.95 -8.84
C SER A 203 -6.15 -14.83 -9.93
N PHE A 204 -6.44 -15.91 -10.69
CA PHE A 204 -7.24 -15.93 -11.92
C PHE A 204 -6.71 -15.01 -13.03
N ARG A 205 -5.44 -14.59 -12.95
CA ARG A 205 -4.83 -13.64 -13.89
C ARG A 205 -3.43 -14.09 -14.24
N GLU A 206 -3.17 -14.23 -15.53
CA GLU A 206 -1.86 -14.59 -16.05
C GLU A 206 -0.79 -13.59 -15.58
N GLY A 207 0.36 -14.12 -15.14
CA GLY A 207 1.49 -13.33 -14.64
C GLY A 207 1.20 -12.56 -13.35
N LYS A 208 0.21 -13.00 -12.55
CA LYS A 208 -0.11 -12.44 -11.23
C LYS A 208 -0.28 -13.54 -10.18
N LEU A 209 0.03 -13.23 -8.92
CA LEU A 209 -0.08 -14.18 -7.81
C LEU A 209 -0.92 -13.64 -6.64
N LEU A 210 -1.65 -14.54 -5.99
CA LEU A 210 -2.41 -14.29 -4.76
C LEU A 210 -1.69 -14.88 -3.54
N GLY A 211 -1.23 -14.02 -2.63
CA GLY A 211 -0.70 -14.41 -1.33
C GLY A 211 -1.76 -14.42 -0.24
N ILE A 212 -1.71 -15.42 0.64
CA ILE A 212 -2.54 -15.47 1.85
C ILE A 212 -1.63 -15.44 3.07
N ASN A 213 -1.70 -14.34 3.83
CA ASN A 213 -0.94 -14.14 5.04
C ASN A 213 -1.66 -14.73 6.25
N LEU A 214 -0.98 -15.58 6.99
CA LEU A 214 -1.46 -16.33 8.13
C LEU A 214 -0.88 -15.74 9.42
N GLY A 215 -1.72 -15.62 10.44
CA GLY A 215 -1.33 -15.23 11.79
C GLY A 215 -1.98 -16.12 12.83
N LYS A 216 -1.41 -16.15 14.03
CA LYS A 216 -2.01 -16.86 15.17
C LYS A 216 -3.05 -16.01 15.90
N ASN A 217 -4.01 -16.66 16.56
CA ASN A 217 -4.86 -15.96 17.51
C ASN A 217 -4.06 -15.46 18.72
N LYS A 218 -4.52 -14.39 19.38
CA LYS A 218 -3.82 -13.80 20.54
C LYS A 218 -3.53 -14.83 21.64
N THR A 219 -4.50 -15.69 21.94
CA THR A 219 -4.43 -16.79 22.92
C THR A 219 -4.23 -18.15 22.26
N GLY A 220 -3.91 -18.18 20.97
CA GLY A 220 -3.69 -19.40 20.20
C GLY A 220 -2.26 -19.91 20.32
N ASP A 221 -2.10 -21.18 19.94
CA ASP A 221 -0.83 -21.89 19.93
C ASP A 221 0.17 -21.28 18.95
N GLU A 222 1.46 -21.39 19.26
CA GLU A 222 2.55 -20.82 18.48
C GLU A 222 2.78 -21.51 17.13
N VAL A 223 2.30 -22.75 16.95
CA VAL A 223 2.49 -23.58 15.74
C VAL A 223 1.14 -24.01 15.14
N GLU A 224 0.26 -24.61 15.93
CA GLU A 224 -0.99 -25.22 15.45
C GLU A 224 -1.90 -24.25 14.71
N ASP A 225 -1.91 -22.97 15.11
CA ASP A 225 -2.71 -21.95 14.44
C ASP A 225 -2.23 -21.68 13.01
N TYR A 226 -0.92 -21.74 12.77
CA TYR A 226 -0.38 -21.63 11.42
C TYR A 226 -0.66 -22.89 10.60
N LEU A 227 -0.56 -24.09 11.20
CA LEU A 227 -0.86 -25.35 10.51
C LEU A 227 -2.32 -25.40 10.04
N LYS A 228 -3.26 -24.95 10.89
CA LYS A 228 -4.68 -24.78 10.50
C LYS A 228 -4.83 -23.83 9.31
N GLY A 229 -4.01 -22.78 9.25
CA GLY A 229 -4.02 -21.82 8.14
C GLY A 229 -3.49 -22.42 6.84
N VAL A 230 -2.41 -23.19 6.93
CA VAL A 230 -1.83 -23.91 5.78
C VAL A 230 -2.83 -24.91 5.22
N ASP A 231 -3.47 -25.71 6.06
CA ASP A 231 -4.51 -26.66 5.66
C ASP A 231 -5.70 -25.96 5.00
N GLN A 232 -6.20 -24.90 5.65
CA GLN A 232 -7.40 -24.22 5.21
C GLN A 232 -7.23 -23.45 3.90
N PHE A 233 -6.10 -22.76 3.74
CA PHE A 233 -5.88 -21.79 2.66
C PHE A 233 -4.89 -22.25 1.60
N GLY A 234 -4.12 -23.31 1.84
CA GLY A 234 -3.19 -23.87 0.86
C GLY A 234 -3.83 -24.11 -0.52
N PRO A 235 -5.05 -24.66 -0.62
CA PRO A 235 -5.72 -24.82 -1.91
C PRO A 235 -6.07 -23.49 -2.61
N TYR A 236 -6.24 -22.39 -1.87
CA TYR A 236 -6.72 -21.10 -2.39
C TYR A 236 -5.61 -20.06 -2.55
N ALA A 237 -4.38 -20.39 -2.17
CA ALA A 237 -3.23 -19.50 -2.23
C ALA A 237 -2.35 -19.81 -3.46
N ASP A 238 -1.79 -18.79 -4.09
CA ASP A 238 -0.60 -18.98 -4.93
C ASP A 238 0.68 -18.93 -4.09
N THR A 239 0.67 -18.22 -2.95
CA THR A 239 1.73 -18.24 -1.93
C THR A 239 1.11 -18.16 -0.53
N LEU A 240 1.71 -18.84 0.45
CA LEU A 240 1.37 -18.72 1.87
C LEU A 240 2.43 -17.87 2.58
N VAL A 241 2.02 -17.01 3.51
CA VAL A 241 2.94 -16.17 4.28
C VAL A 241 2.73 -16.37 5.77
N ILE A 242 3.78 -16.77 6.49
CA ILE A 242 3.78 -16.95 7.94
C ILE A 242 4.23 -15.65 8.61
N ASN A 243 3.32 -14.97 9.31
CA ASN A 243 3.63 -13.67 9.93
C ASN A 243 4.03 -13.80 11.40
N VAL A 244 5.34 -13.75 11.64
CA VAL A 244 5.95 -13.79 12.98
C VAL A 244 6.38 -12.41 13.50
N SER A 245 5.97 -11.32 12.84
CA SER A 245 6.64 -10.01 13.00
C SER A 245 5.74 -8.86 13.48
N SER A 246 4.45 -9.10 13.69
CA SER A 246 3.56 -8.07 14.22
C SER A 246 4.00 -7.60 15.62
N PRO A 247 4.26 -6.30 15.85
CA PRO A 247 4.55 -5.78 17.19
C PRO A 247 3.30 -5.69 18.07
N ASN A 248 2.12 -5.99 17.52
CA ASN A 248 0.83 -5.68 18.13
C ASN A 248 0.16 -6.89 18.78
N THR A 249 0.78 -8.05 18.67
CA THR A 249 0.38 -9.32 19.28
C THR A 249 1.48 -9.70 20.28
N PRO A 250 1.22 -9.63 21.60
CA PRO A 250 2.24 -9.94 22.61
C PRO A 250 2.90 -11.31 22.39
N GLY A 251 4.23 -11.37 22.54
CA GLY A 251 5.03 -12.59 22.37
C GLY A 251 5.22 -13.07 20.94
N LEU A 252 4.57 -12.45 19.93
CA LEU A 252 4.65 -12.94 18.56
C LEU A 252 6.06 -12.83 17.97
N ARG A 253 6.78 -11.72 18.25
CA ARG A 253 8.14 -11.51 17.77
C ARG A 253 9.17 -12.46 18.38
N ASP A 254 8.85 -13.08 19.52
CA ASP A 254 9.71 -14.08 20.18
C ASP A 254 9.82 -15.37 19.35
N LEU A 255 8.85 -15.60 18.45
CA LEU A 255 8.89 -16.68 17.46
C LEU A 255 10.05 -16.54 16.46
N GLN A 256 10.67 -15.36 16.36
CA GLN A 256 11.82 -15.13 15.48
C GLN A 256 13.14 -15.61 16.08
N SER A 257 13.15 -16.08 17.34
CA SER A 257 14.33 -16.75 17.89
C SER A 257 14.61 -18.06 17.14
N GLU A 258 15.88 -18.38 16.90
CA GLU A 258 16.32 -19.43 15.96
C GLU A 258 15.60 -20.78 16.17
N SER A 259 15.53 -21.26 17.41
CA SER A 259 14.93 -22.56 17.72
C SER A 259 13.42 -22.57 17.50
N LYS A 260 12.70 -21.52 17.94
CA LYS A 260 11.25 -21.40 17.75
C LYS A 260 10.92 -21.24 16.28
N LEU A 261 11.66 -20.41 15.55
CA LEU A 261 11.44 -20.16 14.14
C LEU A 261 11.69 -21.42 13.31
N THR A 262 12.82 -22.10 13.54
CA THR A 262 13.15 -23.34 12.84
C THR A 262 12.07 -24.41 13.06
N ASN A 263 11.62 -24.59 14.31
CA ASN A 263 10.55 -25.53 14.63
C ASN A 263 9.24 -25.18 13.90
N LEU A 264 8.80 -23.92 14.00
CA LEU A 264 7.58 -23.45 13.33
C LEU A 264 7.64 -23.64 11.82
N LEU A 265 8.71 -23.19 11.17
CA LEU A 265 8.84 -23.26 9.72
C LEU A 265 8.95 -24.70 9.23
N THR A 266 9.66 -25.57 9.96
CA THR A 266 9.73 -27.01 9.64
C THR A 266 8.35 -27.67 9.70
N ALA A 267 7.57 -27.37 10.74
CA ALA A 267 6.21 -27.88 10.88
C ALA A 267 5.28 -27.36 9.76
N VAL A 268 5.39 -26.08 9.40
CA VAL A 268 4.63 -25.46 8.32
C VAL A 268 4.95 -26.10 6.96
N VAL A 269 6.24 -26.27 6.63
CA VAL A 269 6.65 -26.90 5.37
C VAL A 269 6.16 -28.35 5.30
N LYS A 270 6.30 -29.11 6.40
CA LYS A 270 5.76 -30.46 6.50
C LYS A 270 4.24 -30.50 6.25
N GLN A 271 3.49 -29.56 6.83
CA GLN A 271 2.04 -29.47 6.61
C GLN A 271 1.71 -29.10 5.16
N ARG A 272 2.46 -28.16 4.57
CA ARG A 272 2.30 -27.73 3.16
C ARG A 272 2.53 -28.90 2.20
N ASP A 273 3.55 -29.72 2.46
CA ASP A 273 3.91 -30.85 1.63
C ASP A 273 2.86 -31.98 1.67
N GLN A 274 2.06 -32.04 2.74
CA GLN A 274 0.94 -33.00 2.90
C GLN A 274 -0.35 -32.58 2.17
N LEU A 275 -0.44 -31.33 1.68
CA LEU A 275 -1.65 -30.85 1.00
C LEU A 275 -1.91 -31.62 -0.30
N ALA A 276 -3.15 -31.65 -0.78
CA ALA A 276 -3.47 -32.20 -2.09
C ALA A 276 -2.93 -31.33 -3.25
N GLY A 277 -2.72 -30.02 -3.02
CA GLY A 277 -2.26 -29.05 -4.00
C GLY A 277 -3.15 -27.81 -4.05
N LYS A 278 -2.88 -26.89 -4.98
CA LYS A 278 -3.78 -25.76 -5.26
C LYS A 278 -5.07 -26.27 -5.89
N LEU A 279 -6.16 -25.53 -5.72
CA LEU A 279 -7.47 -25.89 -6.28
C LEU A 279 -7.47 -25.86 -7.82
N LEU A 280 -6.76 -24.89 -8.43
CA LEU A 280 -6.67 -24.74 -9.88
C LEU A 280 -5.53 -25.55 -10.52
N ASP A 281 -4.59 -26.03 -9.71
CA ASP A 281 -3.50 -26.91 -10.13
C ASP A 281 -3.08 -27.83 -8.98
N PRO A 282 -3.65 -29.04 -8.89
CA PRO A 282 -3.33 -29.99 -7.83
C PRO A 282 -1.87 -30.48 -7.84
N SER A 283 -1.15 -30.33 -8.95
CA SER A 283 0.25 -30.76 -9.05
C SER A 283 1.20 -29.81 -8.32
N VAL A 284 0.76 -28.58 -8.04
CA VAL A 284 1.57 -27.53 -7.43
C VAL A 284 1.13 -27.30 -5.99
N LYS A 285 2.10 -27.23 -5.07
CA LYS A 285 1.89 -26.74 -3.70
C LYS A 285 2.22 -25.25 -3.63
N PRO A 286 1.51 -24.45 -2.81
CA PRO A 286 1.86 -23.05 -2.64
C PRO A 286 3.25 -22.92 -1.99
N PRO A 287 4.14 -22.06 -2.50
CA PRO A 287 5.35 -21.64 -1.82
C PRO A 287 5.02 -21.00 -0.47
N VAL A 288 5.88 -21.21 0.52
CA VAL A 288 5.76 -20.66 1.87
C VAL A 288 6.83 -19.60 2.06
N LEU A 289 6.39 -18.41 2.46
CA LEU A 289 7.27 -17.33 2.88
C LEU A 289 7.11 -17.07 4.38
N VAL A 290 8.13 -16.48 5.00
CA VAL A 290 8.04 -15.91 6.35
C VAL A 290 8.17 -14.38 6.30
N LYS A 291 7.33 -13.65 7.04
CA LYS A 291 7.41 -12.20 7.15
C LYS A 291 8.02 -11.79 8.49
N VAL A 292 9.15 -11.11 8.44
CA VAL A 292 9.98 -10.78 9.61
C VAL A 292 10.01 -9.28 9.93
N ALA A 293 10.40 -8.94 11.15
CA ALA A 293 10.47 -7.55 11.62
C ALA A 293 11.76 -6.87 11.13
N PRO A 294 11.77 -5.54 10.98
CA PRO A 294 13.00 -4.80 10.68
C PRO A 294 13.86 -4.55 11.93
N ASP A 295 13.28 -4.68 13.12
CA ASP A 295 13.87 -4.38 14.42
C ASP A 295 14.68 -5.58 14.95
N LEU A 296 15.74 -5.93 14.23
CA LEU A 296 16.59 -7.09 14.52
C LEU A 296 18.06 -6.70 14.41
N THR A 297 18.88 -7.31 15.26
CA THR A 297 20.34 -7.24 15.18
C THR A 297 20.86 -8.12 14.04
N GLU A 298 22.10 -7.88 13.59
CA GLU A 298 22.70 -8.70 12.53
C GLU A 298 22.75 -10.20 12.86
N PRO A 299 23.13 -10.64 14.09
CA PRO A 299 23.06 -12.06 14.46
C PRO A 299 21.65 -12.64 14.40
N GLU A 300 20.63 -11.88 14.78
CA GLU A 300 19.23 -12.33 14.68
C GLU A 300 18.79 -12.49 13.22
N ILE A 301 19.23 -11.60 12.32
CA ILE A 301 18.98 -11.70 10.87
C ILE A 301 19.69 -12.92 10.29
N GLU A 302 20.93 -13.20 10.70
CA GLU A 302 21.68 -14.39 10.32
C GLU A 302 20.96 -15.67 10.78
N SER A 303 20.51 -15.74 12.04
CA SER A 303 19.73 -16.88 12.56
C SER A 303 18.41 -17.07 11.80
N ILE A 304 17.73 -16.00 11.38
CA ILE A 304 16.52 -16.08 10.55
C ILE A 304 16.84 -16.67 9.17
N ALA A 305 17.89 -16.17 8.51
CA ALA A 305 18.33 -16.70 7.21
C ALA A 305 18.68 -18.19 7.32
N LYS A 306 19.38 -18.58 8.38
CA LYS A 306 19.68 -19.98 8.70
C LYS A 306 18.41 -20.81 8.90
N SER A 307 17.49 -20.35 9.75
CA SER A 307 16.22 -21.05 10.03
C SER A 307 15.39 -21.26 8.76
N ALA A 308 15.35 -20.26 7.88
CA ALA A 308 14.66 -20.33 6.60
C ALA A 308 15.27 -21.39 5.66
N LYS A 309 16.61 -21.41 5.55
CA LYS A 309 17.34 -22.41 4.75
C LYS A 309 17.16 -23.81 5.29
N ASP A 310 17.32 -24.00 6.60
CA ASP A 310 17.20 -25.30 7.26
C ASP A 310 15.78 -25.89 7.13
N ALA A 311 14.75 -25.04 7.29
CA ALA A 311 13.36 -25.44 7.13
C ALA A 311 12.92 -25.60 5.66
N LYS A 312 13.73 -25.16 4.69
CA LYS A 312 13.43 -25.17 3.25
C LYS A 312 12.15 -24.43 2.89
N ILE A 313 11.94 -23.26 3.50
CA ILE A 313 10.89 -22.35 3.02
C ILE A 313 11.32 -21.73 1.69
N ASP A 314 10.36 -21.13 0.98
CA ASP A 314 10.57 -20.65 -0.39
C ASP A 314 10.96 -19.15 -0.46
N GLY A 315 10.77 -18.39 0.61
CA GLY A 315 11.15 -16.98 0.62
C GLY A 315 10.95 -16.23 1.93
N ILE A 316 11.44 -14.99 1.96
CA ILE A 316 11.38 -14.11 3.14
C ILE A 316 10.88 -12.73 2.72
N ILE A 317 9.90 -12.21 3.47
CA ILE A 317 9.42 -10.83 3.33
C ILE A 317 10.06 -9.98 4.43
N MET A 318 10.91 -9.04 4.00
CA MET A 318 11.55 -8.05 4.86
C MET A 318 11.08 -6.66 4.41
N SER A 319 10.19 -5.99 5.13
CA SER A 319 9.88 -6.13 6.56
C SER A 319 8.43 -5.80 6.92
N ASN A 320 8.08 -6.10 8.17
CA ASN A 320 6.91 -5.55 8.85
C ASN A 320 7.19 -4.13 9.38
N THR A 321 6.27 -3.55 10.14
CA THR A 321 6.42 -2.22 10.76
C THR A 321 7.52 -2.17 11.81
N THR A 322 8.14 -1.00 12.04
CA THR A 322 9.15 -0.80 13.10
C THR A 322 8.52 -0.29 14.40
N VAL A 323 9.03 -0.71 15.56
CA VAL A 323 8.70 -0.07 16.85
C VAL A 323 9.56 1.16 17.14
N GLN A 324 10.64 1.35 16.39
CA GLN A 324 11.50 2.52 16.51
C GLN A 324 10.74 3.80 16.10
N ARG A 325 11.22 4.93 16.61
CA ARG A 325 10.76 6.28 16.27
C ARG A 325 11.98 7.10 15.85
N PRO A 326 12.34 7.10 14.56
CA PRO A 326 13.49 7.87 14.06
C PRO A 326 13.15 9.36 14.12
N VAL A 327 13.35 9.98 15.29
CA VAL A 327 12.92 11.36 15.58
C VAL A 327 13.56 12.39 14.65
N ASP A 328 14.73 12.10 14.11
CA ASP A 328 15.44 12.89 13.10
C ASP A 328 14.76 12.89 11.72
N LYS A 329 13.87 11.92 11.47
CA LYS A 329 13.14 11.74 10.21
C LYS A 329 11.66 12.05 10.30
N LEU A 330 11.17 12.37 11.49
CA LEU A 330 9.77 12.71 11.73
C LEU A 330 9.60 14.22 11.77
N ILE A 331 8.78 14.72 10.86
CA ILE A 331 8.27 16.09 10.80
C ILE A 331 7.10 16.25 11.79
N THR A 332 6.21 15.25 11.88
CA THR A 332 5.10 15.31 12.84
C THR A 332 5.64 15.38 14.27
N GLN A 333 5.08 16.27 15.08
CA GLN A 333 5.42 16.43 16.49
C GLN A 333 4.23 16.08 17.40
N GLY A 334 4.49 15.97 18.70
CA GLY A 334 3.47 15.79 19.73
C GLY A 334 3.12 14.34 20.05
N ALA A 335 2.01 14.14 20.76
CA ALA A 335 1.67 12.86 21.38
C ALA A 335 1.45 11.71 20.38
N VAL A 336 1.03 12.01 19.14
CA VAL A 336 0.73 10.99 18.12
C VAL A 336 1.96 10.16 17.73
N VAL A 337 3.16 10.75 17.76
CA VAL A 337 4.42 10.04 17.47
C VAL A 337 4.73 9.00 18.55
N ASN A 338 4.28 9.26 19.79
CA ASN A 338 4.49 8.41 20.95
C ASN A 338 3.42 7.31 21.09
N GLU A 339 2.48 7.22 20.16
CA GLU A 339 1.49 6.14 20.16
C GLU A 339 2.19 4.79 20.06
N THR A 340 1.75 3.84 20.88
CA THR A 340 2.27 2.47 20.84
C THR A 340 1.88 1.75 19.54
N GLY A 341 2.71 0.79 19.15
CA GLY A 341 2.52 0.00 17.94
C GLY A 341 3.58 0.26 16.87
N GLY A 342 3.35 -0.28 15.68
CA GLY A 342 4.30 -0.24 14.58
C GLY A 342 4.16 1.00 13.70
N LEU A 343 5.27 1.70 13.46
CA LEU A 343 5.45 2.76 12.48
C LEU A 343 5.71 2.15 11.09
N SER A 344 5.09 2.72 10.07
CA SER A 344 5.30 2.39 8.66
C SER A 344 5.18 3.63 7.79
N GLY A 345 5.54 3.51 6.51
CA GLY A 345 5.64 4.64 5.58
C GLY A 345 7.07 5.10 5.42
N LYS A 346 7.24 6.32 4.89
CA LYS A 346 8.54 6.83 4.47
C LYS A 346 9.64 6.77 5.54
N PRO A 347 9.40 7.07 6.84
CA PRO A 347 10.44 7.01 7.87
C PRO A 347 10.98 5.60 8.14
N LEU A 348 10.25 4.54 7.77
CA LEU A 348 10.69 3.15 7.91
C LEU A 348 11.71 2.75 6.83
N LYS A 349 11.74 3.43 5.68
CA LYS A 349 12.47 2.97 4.48
C LYS A 349 13.92 2.61 4.78
N GLU A 350 14.67 3.49 5.42
CA GLU A 350 16.10 3.27 5.65
C GLU A 350 16.37 2.13 6.63
N ILE A 351 15.58 2.00 7.70
CA ILE A 351 15.70 0.88 8.66
C ILE A 351 15.40 -0.43 7.92
N ALA A 352 14.28 -0.48 7.18
CA ALA A 352 13.87 -1.68 6.46
C ALA A 352 14.88 -2.06 5.36
N LEU A 353 15.41 -1.11 4.60
CA LEU A 353 16.39 -1.36 3.55
C LEU A 353 17.75 -1.80 4.12
N ALA A 354 18.18 -1.24 5.25
CA ALA A 354 19.40 -1.68 5.93
C ALA A 354 19.29 -3.14 6.40
N SER A 355 18.19 -3.49 7.08
CA SER A 355 17.93 -4.88 7.49
C SER A 355 17.76 -5.82 6.28
N PHE A 356 17.21 -5.32 5.16
CA PHE A 356 17.10 -6.08 3.92
C PHE A 356 18.47 -6.42 3.32
N LYS A 357 19.40 -5.45 3.26
CA LYS A 357 20.78 -5.67 2.78
C LYS A 357 21.53 -6.69 3.64
N LEU A 358 21.35 -6.63 4.96
CA LEU A 358 21.88 -7.65 5.87
C LEU A 358 21.28 -9.02 5.60
N LEU A 359 19.95 -9.11 5.40
CA LEU A 359 19.32 -10.38 5.04
C LEU A 359 19.90 -10.95 3.74
N ARG A 360 20.04 -10.13 2.70
CA ARG A 360 20.62 -10.53 1.41
C ARG A 360 22.02 -11.12 1.57
N LYS A 361 22.87 -10.51 2.41
CA LYS A 361 24.22 -11.00 2.71
C LYS A 361 24.22 -12.47 3.16
N TYR A 362 23.22 -12.88 3.94
CA TYR A 362 23.13 -14.23 4.53
C TYR A 362 22.28 -15.24 3.72
N THR A 363 21.61 -14.78 2.67
CA THR A 363 20.76 -15.63 1.81
C THR A 363 21.23 -15.70 0.36
N LYS A 364 22.30 -14.98 -0.02
CA LYS A 364 22.82 -14.97 -1.41
C LYS A 364 23.29 -16.34 -1.92
N ASP A 365 23.56 -17.27 -1.01
CA ASP A 365 23.95 -18.65 -1.27
C ASP A 365 22.74 -19.60 -1.41
N SER A 366 21.53 -19.06 -1.52
CA SER A 366 20.28 -19.83 -1.56
C SER A 366 19.31 -19.33 -2.62
N ASP A 367 18.34 -20.18 -2.97
CA ASP A 367 17.25 -19.87 -3.91
C ASP A 367 16.06 -19.17 -3.23
N LEU A 368 16.23 -18.67 -2.00
CA LEU A 368 15.17 -17.97 -1.27
C LEU A 368 14.72 -16.71 -2.03
N VAL A 369 13.42 -16.64 -2.34
CA VAL A 369 12.81 -15.43 -2.91
C VAL A 369 12.73 -14.35 -1.83
N LEU A 370 13.39 -13.21 -2.05
CA LEU A 370 13.36 -12.09 -1.11
C LEU A 370 12.37 -11.03 -1.57
N VAL A 371 11.51 -10.57 -0.64
CA VAL A 371 10.47 -9.58 -0.92
C VAL A 371 10.68 -8.33 -0.08
N GLY A 372 10.88 -7.19 -0.74
CA GLY A 372 11.09 -5.90 -0.09
C GLY A 372 9.78 -5.26 0.36
N CYS A 373 9.69 -4.82 1.61
CA CYS A 373 8.51 -4.13 2.16
C CYS A 373 8.90 -3.10 3.22
N GLY A 374 8.59 -1.83 2.97
CA GLY A 374 8.83 -0.75 3.94
C GLY A 374 9.15 0.59 3.28
N GLY A 375 8.25 1.57 3.43
CA GLY A 375 8.52 2.95 2.99
C GLY A 375 8.73 3.14 1.48
N ILE A 376 8.16 2.26 0.66
CA ILE A 376 8.22 2.34 -0.81
C ILE A 376 7.05 3.17 -1.31
N ASP A 377 7.35 4.30 -1.96
CA ASP A 377 6.34 5.16 -2.56
C ASP A 377 6.73 5.73 -3.95
N SER A 378 7.86 5.29 -4.50
CA SER A 378 8.37 5.68 -5.81
C SER A 378 9.07 4.52 -6.53
N GLY A 379 9.25 4.65 -7.84
CA GLY A 379 10.07 3.75 -8.66
C GLY A 379 11.51 3.71 -8.19
N LYS A 380 12.07 4.85 -7.74
CA LYS A 380 13.41 4.88 -7.13
C LYS A 380 13.48 3.98 -5.90
N ASP A 381 12.49 4.04 -5.00
CA ASP A 381 12.50 3.20 -3.79
C ASP A 381 12.42 1.71 -4.15
N ALA A 382 11.58 1.35 -5.13
CA ALA A 382 11.48 -0.02 -5.61
C ALA A 382 12.79 -0.51 -6.23
N LEU A 383 13.47 0.33 -7.02
CA LEU A 383 14.80 0.05 -7.57
C LEU A 383 15.87 -0.10 -6.48
N ASP A 384 15.83 0.73 -5.42
CA ASP A 384 16.75 0.61 -4.28
C ASP A 384 16.63 -0.78 -3.62
N TYR A 385 15.40 -1.32 -3.48
CA TYR A 385 15.18 -2.69 -2.99
C TYR A 385 15.59 -3.77 -4.00
N ALA A 386 15.30 -3.58 -5.29
CA ALA A 386 15.70 -4.52 -6.33
C ALA A 386 17.22 -4.70 -6.36
N ARG A 387 17.96 -3.59 -6.41
CA ARG A 387 19.43 -3.59 -6.38
C ARG A 387 19.98 -4.23 -5.11
N ALA A 388 19.29 -4.07 -3.98
CA ALA A 388 19.61 -4.74 -2.72
C ALA A 388 19.25 -6.25 -2.68
N GLY A 389 18.65 -6.81 -3.73
CA GLY A 389 18.35 -8.24 -3.87
C GLY A 389 16.88 -8.63 -3.79
N ALA A 390 15.94 -7.69 -3.77
CA ALA A 390 14.51 -8.00 -3.76
C ALA A 390 14.04 -8.49 -5.12
N SER A 391 13.46 -9.69 -5.17
CA SER A 391 12.81 -10.22 -6.38
C SER A 391 11.59 -9.38 -6.75
N PHE A 392 10.79 -8.96 -5.78
CA PHE A 392 9.69 -8.01 -5.96
C PHE A 392 9.45 -7.22 -4.66
N VAL A 393 8.60 -6.19 -4.73
CA VAL A 393 8.34 -5.27 -3.61
C VAL A 393 6.87 -5.17 -3.25
N GLN A 394 6.56 -4.78 -2.02
CA GLN A 394 5.19 -4.58 -1.53
C GLN A 394 4.92 -3.13 -1.09
N LEU A 395 3.74 -2.64 -1.45
CA LEU A 395 3.22 -1.33 -1.07
C LEU A 395 2.12 -1.47 -0.02
N TYR A 396 2.05 -0.51 0.90
CA TYR A 396 0.88 -0.27 1.74
C TYR A 396 0.73 1.23 1.96
N THR A 397 1.57 1.81 2.81
CA THR A 397 1.39 3.19 3.28
C THR A 397 1.47 4.19 2.13
N GLY A 398 2.41 4.00 1.20
CA GLY A 398 2.48 4.79 -0.03
C GLY A 398 1.14 4.78 -0.80
N PHE A 399 0.53 3.61 -0.98
CA PHE A 399 -0.77 3.49 -1.66
C PHE A 399 -1.90 4.17 -0.89
N ALA A 400 -1.89 4.05 0.45
CA ALA A 400 -2.88 4.73 1.29
C ALA A 400 -2.79 6.27 1.23
N TYR A 401 -1.61 6.82 0.95
CA TYR A 401 -1.41 8.27 0.84
C TYR A 401 -1.57 8.80 -0.60
N LYS A 402 -0.97 8.11 -1.57
CA LYS A 402 -0.91 8.54 -2.98
C LYS A 402 -2.07 8.02 -3.83
N GLY A 403 -2.75 6.99 -3.37
CA GLY A 403 -4.00 6.51 -3.97
C GLY A 403 -3.84 5.56 -5.17
N PRO A 404 -4.92 5.37 -5.95
CA PRO A 404 -5.07 4.28 -6.93
C PRO A 404 -4.05 4.31 -8.08
N GLY A 405 -3.51 5.47 -8.43
CA GLY A 405 -2.52 5.61 -9.51
C GLY A 405 -1.10 5.18 -9.15
N LEU A 406 -0.80 4.98 -7.86
CA LEU A 406 0.56 4.74 -7.39
C LEU A 406 1.24 3.52 -8.03
N PRO A 407 0.60 2.33 -8.13
CA PRO A 407 1.27 1.16 -8.68
C PRO A 407 1.70 1.40 -10.13
N ARG A 408 0.84 2.04 -10.92
CA ARG A 408 1.15 2.40 -12.30
C ARG A 408 2.28 3.43 -12.39
N LYS A 409 2.27 4.46 -11.55
CA LYS A 409 3.33 5.47 -11.49
C LYS A 409 4.70 4.84 -11.22
N ILE A 410 4.77 3.95 -10.22
CA ILE A 410 5.99 3.23 -9.87
C ILE A 410 6.47 2.36 -11.04
N LYS A 411 5.57 1.62 -11.70
CA LYS A 411 5.92 0.83 -12.90
C LYS A 411 6.49 1.70 -14.02
N ASP A 412 5.88 2.84 -14.32
CA ASP A 412 6.35 3.76 -15.36
C ASP A 412 7.74 4.33 -15.02
N GLU A 413 7.96 4.73 -13.77
CA GLU A 413 9.26 5.22 -13.29
C GLU A 413 10.36 4.14 -13.40
N ILE A 414 10.06 2.90 -13.00
CA ILE A 414 10.98 1.75 -13.13
C ILE A 414 11.29 1.49 -14.60
N THR A 415 10.27 1.39 -15.47
CA THR A 415 10.44 1.13 -16.90
C THR A 415 11.32 2.19 -17.55
N GLN A 416 11.11 3.47 -17.21
CA GLN A 416 11.93 4.57 -17.72
C GLN A 416 13.40 4.41 -17.31
N THR A 417 13.67 4.14 -16.03
CA THR A 417 15.05 3.95 -15.55
C THR A 417 15.71 2.73 -16.19
N LEU A 418 15.03 1.59 -16.21
CA LEU A 418 15.56 0.34 -16.76
C LEU A 418 15.87 0.44 -18.26
N LYS A 419 14.98 1.07 -19.04
CA LYS A 419 15.23 1.32 -20.47
C LYS A 419 16.41 2.27 -20.70
N ALA A 420 16.56 3.29 -19.87
CA ALA A 420 17.71 4.20 -19.94
C ALA A 420 19.04 3.49 -19.60
N GLU A 421 18.99 2.50 -18.69
CA GLU A 421 20.15 1.67 -18.33
C GLU A 421 20.40 0.51 -19.32
N GLY A 422 19.46 0.24 -20.24
CA GLY A 422 19.53 -0.92 -21.14
C GLY A 422 19.40 -2.26 -20.39
N LYS A 423 18.69 -2.28 -19.26
CA LYS A 423 18.53 -3.43 -18.38
C LYS A 423 17.06 -3.81 -18.18
N THR A 424 16.84 -5.01 -17.67
CA THR A 424 15.56 -5.51 -17.16
C THR A 424 15.57 -5.53 -15.64
N TRP A 425 14.40 -5.69 -15.03
CA TRP A 425 14.27 -5.84 -13.59
C TRP A 425 15.11 -7.02 -13.09
N LYS A 426 15.03 -8.16 -13.78
CA LYS A 426 15.77 -9.39 -13.43
C LYS A 426 17.28 -9.16 -13.37
N GLU A 427 17.82 -8.35 -14.29
CA GLU A 427 19.26 -8.06 -14.37
C GLU A 427 19.78 -7.11 -13.29
N ILE A 428 18.90 -6.32 -12.66
CA ILE A 428 19.30 -5.43 -11.57
C ILE A 428 19.11 -6.05 -10.18
N VAL A 429 18.40 -7.17 -10.06
CA VAL A 429 18.18 -7.82 -8.77
C VAL A 429 19.52 -8.23 -8.17
N GLY A 430 19.86 -7.65 -7.01
CA GLY A 430 21.12 -7.93 -6.31
C GLY A 430 22.35 -7.29 -6.94
N SER A 431 22.20 -6.27 -7.80
CA SER A 431 23.36 -5.59 -8.41
C SER A 431 24.23 -4.81 -7.42
N ASP A 432 23.76 -4.59 -6.19
CA ASP A 432 24.57 -4.03 -5.08
C ASP A 432 25.38 -5.12 -4.34
N ASP A 433 25.23 -6.41 -4.70
CA ASP A 433 26.00 -7.48 -4.06
C ASP A 433 27.51 -7.26 -4.32
N PRO A 434 28.35 -7.34 -3.27
CA PRO A 434 29.78 -7.03 -3.35
C PRO A 434 30.61 -8.09 -4.10
#